data_AF-A0A1I1LVV7-F1
#
_entry.id   AF-A0A1I1LVV7-F1
#
_cell.length_a   1.000
_cell.length_b   1.000
_cell.length_c   1.000
_cell.angle_alpha   90.00
_cell.angle_beta   90.00
_cell.angle_gamma   90.00
#
_symmetry.space_group_name_H-M   'P 1'
#
loop_
_entity.id
_entity.type
_entity.pdbx_description
1 polymer ?
#
loop_
_entity_poly.entity_id
_entity_poly.type
_entity_poly.pdbx_seq_one_letter_code
_entity_poly.pdbx_strand_id
1 'polypeptide(L)'
;MADNNVSVLNDLIEVSRDGEEGFRKAAEDAKNPELKTLFSSRATECGAAVRELQSQVMALGGKPEDHGSVAGALHRGWVSLRSAVADRTDLAILEETEKGEDVAKKKYGDALQETDLSFDIRALIERQYQGVLRNHDLIRDLRNRYRASGE
;
A
#
# COMPACT_ATOMS: atom_id res chain seq x y z
N MET A 1 -17.17 0.84 -19.47
CA MET A 1 -16.08 -0.15 -19.63
C MET A 1 -14.70 0.48 -19.56
N ALA A 2 -14.17 1.11 -20.61
CA ALA A 2 -12.80 1.64 -20.61
C ALA A 2 -12.57 2.75 -19.56
N ASP A 3 -13.49 3.71 -19.46
CA ASP A 3 -13.40 4.79 -18.47
C ASP A 3 -13.47 4.27 -17.03
N ASN A 4 -14.29 3.24 -16.78
CA ASN A 4 -14.40 2.60 -15.46
C ASN A 4 -13.11 1.86 -15.09
N ASN A 5 -12.56 1.07 -16.02
CA ASN A 5 -11.26 0.42 -15.82
C ASN A 5 -10.17 1.45 -15.49
N VAL A 6 -10.09 2.55 -16.24
CA VAL A 6 -9.09 3.61 -16.00
C VAL A 6 -9.27 4.23 -14.62
N SER A 7 -10.51 4.55 -14.22
CA SER A 7 -10.80 5.12 -12.90
C SER A 7 -10.38 4.18 -11.77
N VAL A 8 -10.78 2.90 -11.85
CA VAL A 8 -10.44 1.89 -10.83
C VAL A 8 -8.93 1.68 -10.73
N LEU A 9 -8.23 1.61 -11.86
CA LEU A 9 -6.78 1.47 -11.86
C LEU A 9 -6.08 2.69 -11.27
N ASN A 10 -6.56 3.90 -11.54
CA ASN A 10 -6.02 5.14 -10.97
C ASN A 10 -6.20 5.19 -9.45
N ASP A 11 -7.36 4.79 -8.93
CA ASP A 11 -7.58 4.66 -7.48
C ASP A 11 -6.58 3.67 -6.84
N LEU A 12 -6.27 2.56 -7.51
CA LEU A 12 -5.29 1.59 -7.03
C LEU A 12 -3.84 2.09 -7.17
N ILE A 13 -3.54 2.92 -8.16
CA ILE A 13 -2.24 3.60 -8.31
C ILE A 13 -1.99 4.51 -7.11
N GLU A 14 -2.95 5.36 -6.74
CA GLU A 14 -2.83 6.27 -5.60
C GLU A 14 -2.53 5.50 -4.31
N VAL A 15 -3.31 4.46 -4.03
CA VAL A 15 -3.16 3.64 -2.82
C VAL A 15 -1.83 2.89 -2.80
N SER A 16 -1.38 2.38 -3.96
CA SER A 16 -0.10 1.68 -4.06
C SER A 16 1.09 2.64 -3.92
N ARG A 17 0.95 3.89 -4.37
CA ARG A 17 1.95 4.96 -4.14
C ARG A 17 2.03 5.37 -2.68
N ASP A 18 0.88 5.51 -2.01
CA ASP A 18 0.83 5.77 -0.57
C ASP A 18 1.53 4.63 0.21
N GLY A 19 1.31 3.37 -0.21
CA GLY A 19 2.02 2.22 0.34
C GLY A 19 3.54 2.29 0.11
N GLU A 20 3.97 2.64 -1.10
CA GLU A 20 5.40 2.82 -1.42
C GLU A 20 6.07 3.88 -0.54
N GLU A 21 5.48 5.06 -0.40
CA GLU A 21 5.99 6.13 0.46
C GLU A 21 5.98 5.68 1.94
N GLY A 22 4.87 5.08 2.37
CA GLY A 22 4.65 4.51 3.69
C GLY A 22 5.78 3.57 4.12
N PHE A 23 6.06 2.57 3.28
CA PHE A 23 7.11 1.61 3.53
C PHE A 23 8.51 2.22 3.45
N ARG A 24 8.77 3.13 2.51
CA ARG A 24 10.09 3.77 2.39
C ARG A 24 10.49 4.45 3.70
N LYS A 25 9.56 5.16 4.32
CA LYS A 25 9.86 5.92 5.53
C LYS A 25 9.66 5.11 6.81
N ALA A 26 8.86 4.04 6.80
CA ALA A 26 8.98 2.98 7.81
C ALA A 26 10.40 2.37 7.84
N ALA A 27 11.02 2.15 6.67
CA ALA A 27 12.39 1.65 6.58
C ALA A 27 13.44 2.65 7.11
N GLU A 28 13.23 3.94 6.89
CA GLU A 28 14.10 5.00 7.44
C GLU A 28 14.03 5.06 8.97
N ASP A 29 12.81 4.97 9.51
CA ASP A 29 12.53 5.23 10.93
C ASP A 29 12.68 3.98 11.82
N ALA A 30 12.66 2.77 11.27
CA ALA A 30 12.82 1.53 12.04
C ALA A 30 14.19 1.48 12.75
N LYS A 31 14.26 0.79 13.89
CA LYS A 31 15.49 0.55 14.65
C LYS A 31 16.07 -0.83 14.30
N ASN A 32 15.22 -1.85 14.24
CA ASN A 32 15.64 -3.20 13.85
C ASN A 32 16.06 -3.25 12.37
N PRO A 33 17.31 -3.66 12.05
CA PRO A 33 17.79 -3.80 10.68
C PRO A 33 16.94 -4.74 9.80
N GLU A 34 16.38 -5.80 10.37
CA GLU A 34 15.51 -6.74 9.64
C GLU A 34 14.22 -6.06 9.18
N LEU A 35 13.63 -5.20 10.03
CA LEU A 35 12.48 -4.40 9.66
C LEU A 35 12.81 -3.37 8.58
N LYS A 36 14.00 -2.74 8.64
CA LYS A 36 14.47 -1.85 7.55
C LYS A 36 14.52 -2.57 6.21
N THR A 37 15.12 -3.75 6.18
CA THR A 37 15.22 -4.57 4.98
C THR A 37 13.85 -4.99 4.48
N LEU A 38 12.97 -5.44 5.39
CA LEU A 38 11.61 -5.81 5.05
C LEU A 38 10.86 -4.64 4.41
N PHE A 39 10.78 -3.50 5.09
CA PHE A 39 10.05 -2.33 4.60
C PHE A 39 10.63 -1.81 3.27
N SER A 40 11.95 -1.82 3.09
CA SER A 40 12.58 -1.46 1.81
C SER A 40 12.16 -2.40 0.67
N SER A 41 12.08 -3.71 0.95
CA SER A 41 11.55 -4.69 0.00
C SER A 41 10.08 -4.42 -0.33
N ARG A 42 9.24 -4.13 0.67
CA ARG A 42 7.82 -3.82 0.47
C ARG A 42 7.62 -2.55 -0.36
N ALA A 43 8.40 -1.50 -0.12
CA ALA A 43 8.37 -0.27 -0.92
C ALA A 43 8.70 -0.56 -2.41
N THR A 44 9.69 -1.42 -2.65
CA THR A 44 10.07 -1.82 -4.01
C THR A 44 8.94 -2.58 -4.73
N GLU A 45 8.25 -3.48 -4.02
CA GLU A 45 7.11 -4.22 -4.55
C GLU A 45 5.91 -3.30 -4.84
N CYS A 46 5.61 -2.35 -3.96
CA CYS A 46 4.56 -1.34 -4.19
C CYS A 46 4.86 -0.51 -5.45
N GLY A 47 6.10 -0.03 -5.60
CA GLY A 47 6.51 0.70 -6.80
C GLY A 47 6.42 -0.15 -8.09
N ALA A 48 6.62 -1.46 -8.00
CA ALA A 48 6.40 -2.36 -9.13
C ALA A 48 4.92 -2.49 -9.49
N ALA A 49 4.04 -2.63 -8.49
CA ALA A 49 2.59 -2.65 -8.68
C ALA A 49 2.09 -1.34 -9.31
N VAL A 50 2.57 -0.19 -8.83
CA VAL A 50 2.27 1.14 -9.41
C VAL A 50 2.61 1.16 -10.91
N ARG A 51 3.84 0.80 -11.28
CA ARG A 51 4.27 0.82 -12.69
C ARG A 51 3.42 -0.07 -13.58
N GLU A 52 3.01 -1.23 -13.09
CA GLU A 52 2.16 -2.15 -13.83
C GLU A 52 0.75 -1.60 -14.04
N LEU A 53 0.13 -1.05 -12.99
CA LEU A 53 -1.17 -0.40 -13.08
C LEU A 53 -1.12 0.81 -14.04
N GLN A 54 -0.07 1.65 -13.94
CA GLN A 54 0.12 2.79 -14.84
C GLN A 54 0.30 2.35 -16.30
N SER A 55 1.05 1.28 -16.55
CA SER A 55 1.19 0.69 -17.89
C SER A 55 -0.17 0.27 -18.44
N GLN A 56 -1.01 -0.32 -17.60
CA GLN A 56 -2.34 -0.76 -18.02
C GLN A 56 -3.30 0.41 -18.29
N VAL A 57 -3.23 1.49 -17.51
CA VAL A 57 -3.99 2.73 -17.79
C VAL A 57 -3.59 3.31 -19.15
N MET A 58 -2.29 3.41 -19.44
CA MET A 58 -1.80 3.90 -20.74
C MET A 58 -2.26 3.00 -21.89
N ALA A 59 -2.25 1.68 -21.71
CA ALA A 59 -2.72 0.72 -22.73
C ALA A 59 -4.22 0.88 -23.04
N LEU A 60 -5.01 1.36 -22.07
CA LEU A 60 -6.43 1.68 -22.24
C LEU A 60 -6.65 3.08 -22.85
N GLY A 61 -5.58 3.83 -23.16
CA GLY A 61 -5.66 5.21 -23.66
C GLY A 61 -5.92 6.26 -22.58
N GLY A 62 -5.86 5.87 -21.30
CA GLY A 62 -6.04 6.77 -20.16
C GLY A 62 -4.74 7.48 -19.74
N LYS A 63 -4.90 8.47 -18.86
CA LYS A 63 -3.77 9.12 -18.18
C LYS A 63 -3.56 8.47 -16.80
N PRO A 64 -2.39 7.86 -16.54
CA PRO A 64 -2.09 7.29 -15.24
C PRO A 64 -1.90 8.39 -14.19
N GLU A 65 -2.38 8.15 -12.98
CA GLU A 65 -2.06 9.02 -11.85
C GLU A 65 -0.57 8.94 -11.47
N ASP A 66 -0.03 10.08 -11.06
CA ASP A 66 1.38 10.27 -10.74
C ASP A 66 1.65 10.68 -9.29
N HIS A 67 0.59 10.84 -8.50
CA HIS A 67 0.63 11.20 -7.09
C HIS A 67 -0.09 10.14 -6.23
N GLY A 68 0.23 10.14 -4.94
CA GLY A 68 -0.52 9.38 -3.94
C GLY A 68 -1.89 10.01 -3.68
N SER A 69 -2.72 9.38 -2.84
CA SER A 69 -4.09 9.87 -2.64
C SER A 69 -4.10 11.23 -1.93
N VAL A 70 -4.81 12.21 -2.49
CA VAL A 70 -5.04 13.51 -1.85
C VAL A 70 -6.05 13.38 -0.68
N ALA A 71 -6.85 12.31 -0.66
CA ALA A 71 -8.07 12.24 0.15
C ALA A 71 -8.10 11.20 1.30
N GLY A 72 -7.13 10.30 1.44
CA GLY A 72 -7.27 9.15 2.35
C GLY A 72 -6.66 9.33 3.73
N ALA A 73 -7.16 8.60 4.73
CA ALA A 73 -6.63 8.54 6.11
C ALA A 73 -5.10 8.32 6.23
N LEU A 74 -4.48 7.80 5.18
CA LEU A 74 -3.03 7.68 4.99
C LEU A 74 -2.30 9.02 5.13
N HIS A 75 -2.79 10.13 4.56
CA HIS A 75 -2.11 11.42 4.70
C HIS A 75 -2.08 11.92 6.15
N ARG A 76 -3.15 11.70 6.92
CA ARG A 76 -3.19 12.10 8.35
C ARG A 76 -2.39 11.16 9.26
N GLY A 77 -2.39 9.86 8.98
CA GLY A 77 -1.52 8.88 9.64
C GLY A 77 -0.05 9.19 9.41
N TRP A 78 0.31 9.50 8.16
CA TRP A 78 1.66 9.91 7.75
C TRP A 78 2.11 11.25 8.32
N VAL A 79 1.23 12.24 8.36
CA VAL A 79 1.50 13.54 8.99
C VAL A 79 1.66 13.38 10.51
N SER A 80 0.87 12.51 11.17
CA SER A 80 1.08 12.17 12.59
C SER A 80 2.40 11.44 12.83
N LEU A 81 2.82 10.58 11.91
CA LEU A 81 4.17 10.03 11.93
C LEU A 81 5.19 11.18 11.89
N ARG A 82 5.10 12.10 10.93
CA ARG A 82 6.07 13.21 10.79
C ARG A 82 6.17 14.14 12.02
N SER A 83 5.16 14.26 12.88
CA SER A 83 5.18 15.17 14.04
C SER A 83 5.72 14.57 15.34
N ALA A 84 5.74 13.24 15.49
CA ALA A 84 6.22 12.55 16.69
C ALA A 84 7.68 12.04 16.49
N VAL A 85 8.65 12.95 16.50
CA VAL A 85 10.02 12.70 16.00
C VAL A 85 10.98 12.10 17.06
N ALA A 86 10.64 12.06 18.35
CA ALA A 86 11.64 11.72 19.37
C ALA A 86 11.73 10.24 19.80
N ASP A 87 10.65 9.43 19.72
CA ASP A 87 10.62 8.12 20.40
C ASP A 87 9.79 7.03 19.70
N ARG A 88 9.93 6.86 18.37
CA ARG A 88 9.26 5.72 17.72
C ARG A 88 9.90 4.39 18.10
N THR A 89 9.08 3.47 18.62
CA THR A 89 9.41 2.05 18.75
C THR A 89 9.10 1.34 17.44
N ASP A 90 9.76 0.22 17.19
CA ASP A 90 9.46 -0.62 16.03
C ASP A 90 8.01 -1.11 16.05
N LEU A 91 7.45 -1.35 17.25
CA LEU A 91 6.04 -1.67 17.42
C LEU A 91 5.13 -0.55 16.89
N ALA A 92 5.38 0.72 17.23
CA ALA A 92 4.57 1.84 16.76
C ALA A 92 4.62 1.98 15.22
N ILE A 93 5.77 1.71 14.61
CA ILE A 93 5.93 1.70 13.15
C ILE A 93 5.12 0.56 12.52
N LEU A 94 5.19 -0.64 13.10
CA LEU A 94 4.42 -1.79 12.64
C LEU A 94 2.90 -1.58 12.78
N GLU A 95 2.44 -0.96 13.86
CA GLU A 95 1.02 -0.63 14.08
C GLU A 95 0.48 0.35 13.03
N GLU A 96 1.26 1.36 12.66
CA GLU A 96 0.81 2.31 11.65
C GLU A 96 0.89 1.73 10.23
N THR A 97 1.92 0.92 9.98
CA THR A 97 2.07 0.22 8.70
C THR A 97 0.90 -0.74 8.47
N GLU A 98 0.47 -1.49 9.49
CA GLU A 98 -0.68 -2.37 9.38
C GLU A 98 -1.97 -1.60 9.05
N LYS A 99 -2.22 -0.44 9.68
CA LYS A 99 -3.38 0.40 9.34
C LYS A 99 -3.35 0.86 7.88
N GLY A 100 -2.16 1.17 7.36
CA GLY A 100 -1.99 1.49 5.94
C GLY A 100 -2.33 0.30 5.04
N GLU A 101 -1.86 -0.89 5.41
CA GLU A 101 -2.16 -2.13 4.69
C GLU A 101 -3.65 -2.51 4.75
N ASP A 102 -4.36 -2.22 5.83
CA ASP A 102 -5.82 -2.37 5.92
C ASP A 102 -6.56 -1.49 4.90
N VAL A 103 -6.10 -0.25 4.70
CA VAL A 103 -6.64 0.64 3.67
C VAL A 103 -6.40 0.07 2.28
N ALA A 104 -5.18 -0.41 2.00
CA ALA A 104 -4.85 -1.04 0.73
C ALA A 104 -5.74 -2.28 0.48
N LYS A 105 -5.83 -3.16 1.47
CA LYS A 105 -6.67 -4.36 1.41
C LYS A 105 -8.14 -4.02 1.13
N LYS A 106 -8.68 -3.00 1.78
CA LYS A 106 -10.05 -2.54 1.52
C LYS A 106 -10.21 -2.04 0.10
N LYS A 107 -9.29 -1.19 -0.37
CA LYS A 107 -9.37 -0.57 -1.71
C LYS A 107 -9.28 -1.59 -2.85
N TYR A 108 -8.38 -2.56 -2.75
CA TYR A 108 -8.33 -3.67 -3.71
C TYR A 108 -9.59 -4.56 -3.63
N GLY A 109 -10.09 -4.83 -2.42
CA GLY A 109 -11.33 -5.60 -2.23
C GLY A 109 -12.54 -4.90 -2.86
N ASP A 110 -12.69 -3.60 -2.62
CA ASP A 110 -13.73 -2.74 -3.19
C ASP A 110 -13.64 -2.71 -4.72
N ALA A 111 -12.43 -2.54 -5.29
CA ALA A 111 -12.20 -2.59 -6.73
C ALA A 111 -12.66 -3.91 -7.37
N LEU A 112 -12.50 -5.05 -6.67
CA LEU A 112 -12.97 -6.34 -7.17
C LEU A 112 -14.49 -6.51 -7.10
N GLN A 113 -15.21 -5.66 -6.37
CA GLN A 113 -16.69 -5.64 -6.39
C GLN A 113 -17.25 -4.91 -7.62
N GLU A 114 -16.44 -4.16 -8.36
CA GLU A 114 -16.88 -3.43 -9.55
C GLU A 114 -17.34 -4.38 -10.65
N THR A 115 -18.60 -4.25 -11.08
CA THR A 115 -19.20 -5.18 -12.05
C THR A 115 -18.79 -4.90 -13.49
N ASP A 116 -18.34 -3.68 -13.79
CA ASP A 116 -17.93 -3.24 -15.14
C ASP A 116 -16.40 -3.20 -15.29
N LEU A 117 -15.75 -4.34 -14.99
CA LEU A 117 -14.32 -4.55 -15.23
C LEU A 117 -14.11 -5.56 -16.34
N SER A 118 -13.20 -5.26 -17.27
CA SER A 118 -12.78 -6.27 -18.24
C SER A 118 -12.01 -7.41 -17.55
N PHE A 119 -12.06 -8.60 -18.16
CA PHE A 119 -11.46 -9.81 -17.59
C PHE A 119 -9.99 -9.65 -17.23
N ASP A 120 -9.18 -9.05 -18.12
CA ASP A 120 -7.75 -8.87 -17.90
C ASP A 120 -7.46 -7.91 -16.73
N ILE A 121 -8.27 -6.87 -16.56
CA ILE A 121 -8.14 -5.90 -15.47
C ILE A 121 -8.50 -6.56 -14.14
N ARG A 122 -9.61 -7.31 -14.11
CA ARG A 122 -9.98 -8.08 -12.93
C ARG A 122 -8.86 -9.05 -12.53
N ALA A 123 -8.32 -9.81 -13.47
CA ALA A 123 -7.23 -10.76 -13.21
C ALA A 123 -5.96 -10.07 -12.67
N LEU A 124 -5.61 -8.89 -13.21
CA LEU A 124 -4.52 -8.07 -12.70
C LEU A 124 -4.75 -7.66 -11.23
N ILE A 125 -5.93 -7.11 -10.93
CA ILE A 125 -6.30 -6.64 -9.58
C ILE A 125 -6.32 -7.81 -8.60
N GLU A 126 -6.88 -8.97 -8.99
CA GLU A 126 -6.89 -10.17 -8.14
C GLU A 126 -5.47 -10.62 -7.79
N ARG A 127 -4.55 -10.66 -8.77
CA ARG A 127 -3.16 -11.05 -8.55
C ARG A 127 -2.46 -10.11 -7.58
N GLN A 128 -2.62 -8.79 -7.77
CA GLN A 128 -2.03 -7.80 -6.87
C GLN A 128 -2.67 -7.83 -5.49
N TYR A 129 -3.99 -8.05 -5.40
CA TYR A 129 -4.71 -8.17 -4.13
C TYR A 129 -4.20 -9.34 -3.28
N GLN A 130 -3.87 -10.48 -3.89
CA GLN A 130 -3.21 -11.57 -3.17
C GLN A 130 -1.85 -11.15 -2.58
N GLY A 131 -1.12 -10.26 -3.26
CA GLY A 131 0.10 -9.64 -2.73
C GLY A 131 -0.19 -8.78 -1.50
N VAL A 132 -1.19 -7.91 -1.58
CA VAL A 132 -1.63 -7.06 -0.46
C VAL A 132 -2.05 -7.88 0.76
N LEU A 133 -2.82 -8.96 0.56
CA LEU A 133 -3.24 -9.84 1.65
C LEU A 133 -2.05 -10.49 2.37
N ARG A 134 -1.09 -11.02 1.60
CA ARG A 134 0.14 -11.60 2.17
C ARG A 134 0.96 -10.55 2.94
N ASN A 135 1.06 -9.34 2.40
CA ASN A 135 1.82 -8.27 3.02
C ASN A 135 1.17 -7.82 4.35
N HIS A 136 -0.13 -7.55 4.30
CA HIS A 136 -0.93 -7.25 5.48
C HIS A 136 -0.74 -8.30 6.58
N ASP A 137 -0.88 -9.59 6.25
CA ASP A 137 -0.76 -10.67 7.23
C ASP A 137 0.65 -10.76 7.82
N LEU A 138 1.69 -10.56 7.01
CA LEU A 138 3.07 -10.51 7.49
C LEU A 138 3.30 -9.39 8.50
N ILE A 139 2.84 -8.17 8.19
CA ILE A 139 2.96 -7.00 9.08
C ILE A 139 2.13 -7.21 10.36
N ARG A 140 0.90 -7.70 10.22
CA ARG A 140 0.01 -8.04 11.34
C ARG A 140 0.69 -8.99 12.32
N ASP A 141 1.31 -10.05 11.80
CA ASP A 141 1.93 -11.11 12.59
C ASP A 141 3.27 -10.64 13.21
N LEU A 142 4.04 -9.79 12.52
CA LEU A 142 5.21 -9.12 13.10
C LEU A 142 4.83 -8.20 14.25
N ARG A 143 3.84 -7.32 14.04
CA ARG A 143 3.32 -6.44 15.09
C ARG A 143 2.86 -7.23 16.32
N ASN A 144 2.13 -8.34 16.11
CA ASN A 144 1.67 -9.19 17.21
C ASN A 144 2.84 -9.80 18.01
N ARG A 145 3.93 -10.19 17.32
CA ARG A 145 5.15 -10.67 17.98
C ARG A 145 5.82 -9.60 18.83
N TYR A 146 5.98 -8.39 18.30
CA TYR A 146 6.55 -7.25 19.04
C TYR A 146 5.71 -6.88 20.27
N ARG A 147 4.38 -6.83 20.11
CA ARG A 147 3.46 -6.57 21.23
C ARG A 147 3.57 -7.64 22.32
N ALA A 148 3.83 -8.90 21.95
CA ALA A 148 4.00 -9.99 22.90
C ALA A 148 5.39 -10.02 23.56
N SER A 149 6.45 -9.54 22.89
CA SER A 149 7.81 -9.46 23.44
C SER A 149 8.02 -8.26 24.38
N GLY A 150 7.16 -7.24 24.30
CA GLY A 150 7.27 -6.02 25.12
C GLY A 150 8.30 -5.02 24.57
N GLU A 151 8.66 -5.16 23.29
CA GLU A 151 9.55 -4.28 22.51
C GLU A 151 8.74 -3.23 21.72
#